data_AF-A0A0P7BCD9-F1
#
_entry.id   AF-A0A0P7BCD9-F1
#
_cell.length_a   1.000
_cell.length_b   1.000
_cell.length_c   1.000
_cell.angle_alpha   90.00
_cell.angle_beta   90.00
_cell.angle_gamma   90.00
#
_symmetry.space_group_name_H-M   'P 1'
#
loop_
_entity.id
_entity.type
_entity.pdbx_description
1 polymer ?
#
loop_
_entity_poly.entity_id
_entity_poly.type
_entity_poly.pdbx_seq_one_letter_code
_entity_poly.pdbx_strand_id
1 'polypeptide(L)'
;MKKLLFLSLALLFTGSVAFAQAPASPKKTAEGDGVSVVYGAPSKKGREIFGGLVPYGEVWRTGANNATELTLSKDGKVGGVNVKAGTYTLFTIPQEDGNWTVILNPTLGQWGAYGYAKIKDADLPHIPAKASATNGTVELFSIYFEGSDMVIAWDDTKVVVPIEM
;
A
#
# COMPACT_ATOMS: atom_id res chain seq x y z
N MET A 1 35.55 70.71 1.19
CA MET A 1 36.04 69.37 1.60
C MET A 1 35.26 69.02 2.86
N LYS A 2 34.32 68.07 2.97
CA LYS A 2 34.16 66.71 2.42
C LYS A 2 32.64 66.45 2.30
N LYS A 3 32.15 65.90 1.18
CA LYS A 3 30.76 65.43 1.06
C LYS A 3 30.72 63.98 1.54
N LEU A 4 29.99 63.69 2.63
CA LEU A 4 29.73 62.32 3.06
C LEU A 4 28.64 61.73 2.18
N LEU A 5 28.96 60.63 1.50
CA LEU A 5 28.05 59.81 0.72
C LEU A 5 27.51 58.72 1.67
N PHE A 6 26.21 58.73 1.99
CA PHE A 6 25.57 57.61 2.67
C PHE A 6 25.11 56.59 1.62
N LEU A 7 25.77 55.43 1.59
CA LEU A 7 25.38 54.29 0.77
C LEU A 7 24.51 53.37 1.63
N SER A 8 23.18 53.43 1.46
CA SER A 8 22.25 52.49 2.06
C SER A 8 22.23 51.19 1.26
N LEU A 9 22.85 50.14 1.80
CA LEU A 9 22.77 48.79 1.27
C LEU A 9 21.44 48.16 1.71
N ALA A 10 20.46 48.10 0.81
CA ALA A 10 19.23 47.35 1.03
C ALA A 10 19.48 45.86 0.75
N LEU A 11 19.56 45.05 1.81
CA LEU A 11 19.66 43.59 1.70
C LEU A 11 18.26 43.01 1.47
N LEU A 12 17.93 42.63 0.24
CA LEU A 12 16.71 41.92 -0.09
C LEU A 12 16.86 40.45 0.31
N PHE A 13 16.27 40.06 1.45
CA PHE A 13 16.08 38.66 1.81
C PHE A 13 14.86 38.11 1.04
N THR A 14 15.10 37.43 -0.08
CA THR A 14 14.06 36.61 -0.72
C THR A 14 13.99 35.28 0.01
N GLY A 15 13.06 35.14 0.96
CA GLY A 15 12.77 33.85 1.57
C GLY A 15 12.03 32.95 0.59
N SER A 16 12.69 31.91 0.09
CA SER A 16 12.02 30.84 -0.64
C SER A 16 11.30 29.94 0.36
N VAL A 17 9.98 30.05 0.44
CA VAL A 17 9.16 29.03 1.12
C VAL A 17 9.14 27.77 0.26
N ALA A 18 9.98 26.80 0.60
CA ALA A 18 9.88 25.46 0.05
C ALA A 18 8.67 24.75 0.66
N PHE A 19 7.58 24.62 -0.10
CA PHE A 19 6.49 23.73 0.26
C PHE A 19 6.99 22.28 0.13
N ALA A 20 7.01 21.54 1.23
CA ALA A 20 7.33 20.11 1.20
C ALA A 20 6.32 19.39 0.29
N GLN A 21 6.82 18.78 -0.79
CA GLN A 21 5.99 17.98 -1.69
C GLN A 21 5.51 16.73 -0.94
N ALA A 22 4.20 16.49 -0.93
CA ALA A 22 3.65 15.27 -0.35
C ALA A 22 4.29 14.03 -1.00
N PRO A 23 4.62 12.99 -0.21
CA PRO A 23 5.27 11.80 -0.74
C PRO A 23 4.41 11.16 -1.84
N ALA A 24 5.06 10.64 -2.88
CA ALA A 24 4.35 10.02 -4.03
C ALA A 24 3.46 8.82 -3.64
N SER A 25 3.74 8.22 -2.48
CA SER A 25 2.93 7.18 -1.85
C SER A 25 2.96 7.41 -0.33
N PRO A 26 1.99 8.15 0.24
CA PRO A 26 1.88 8.30 1.69
C PRO A 26 1.72 6.94 2.38
N LYS A 27 2.28 6.82 3.57
CA LYS A 27 2.06 5.66 4.46
C LYS A 27 0.71 5.83 5.14
N LYS A 28 -0.14 4.81 5.06
CA LYS A 28 -1.47 4.78 5.68
C LYS A 28 -1.62 3.55 6.58
N THR A 29 -2.57 3.63 7.49
CA THR A 29 -3.00 2.52 8.34
C THR A 29 -4.51 2.35 8.20
N ALA A 30 -4.96 1.11 8.02
CA ALA A 30 -6.35 0.71 8.13
C ALA A 30 -6.51 -0.11 9.40
N GLU A 31 -7.57 0.14 10.16
CA GLU A 31 -7.86 -0.53 11.43
C GLU A 31 -9.21 -1.25 11.31
N GLY A 32 -9.25 -2.51 11.74
CA GLY A 32 -10.44 -3.32 11.92
C GLY A 32 -10.51 -3.87 13.35
N ASP A 33 -11.48 -4.74 13.64
CA ASP A 33 -11.56 -5.37 14.96
C ASP A 33 -10.40 -6.35 15.17
N GLY A 34 -9.39 -5.97 15.95
CA GLY A 34 -8.23 -6.82 16.24
C GLY A 34 -7.26 -7.05 15.07
N VAL A 35 -7.42 -6.31 13.97
CA VAL A 35 -6.54 -6.38 12.80
C VAL A 35 -6.15 -4.98 12.33
N SER A 36 -4.88 -4.80 11.94
CA SER A 36 -4.40 -3.54 11.36
C SER A 36 -3.58 -3.79 10.11
N VAL A 37 -3.63 -2.86 9.15
CA VAL A 37 -2.87 -2.95 7.90
C VAL A 37 -2.14 -1.65 7.64
N VAL A 38 -0.82 -1.73 7.55
CA VAL A 38 0.08 -0.61 7.27
C VAL A 38 0.59 -0.74 5.84
N TYR A 39 0.32 0.27 5.01
CA TYR A 39 0.57 0.19 3.57
C TYR A 39 1.03 1.53 2.97
N GLY A 40 1.71 1.47 1.83
CA GLY A 40 1.95 2.63 0.98
C GLY A 40 0.78 2.83 0.01
N ALA A 41 0.22 4.04 -0.05
CA ALA A 41 -0.94 4.40 -0.86
C ALA A 41 -0.55 5.23 -2.11
N PRO A 42 -0.08 4.62 -3.22
CA PRO A 42 0.20 5.36 -4.46
C PRO A 42 -1.09 5.85 -5.14
N SER A 43 -1.00 6.99 -5.85
CA SER A 43 -2.09 7.51 -6.70
C SER A 43 -2.03 6.94 -8.11
N LYS A 44 -3.17 6.75 -8.80
CA LYS A 44 -3.25 6.21 -10.16
C LYS A 44 -2.58 7.14 -11.17
N LYS A 45 -2.86 8.43 -11.13
CA LYS A 45 -2.32 9.47 -12.01
C LYS A 45 -2.49 9.16 -13.51
N GLY A 46 -3.67 8.67 -13.88
CA GLY A 46 -4.01 8.35 -15.28
C GLY A 46 -3.26 7.15 -15.86
N ARG A 47 -2.53 6.38 -15.04
CA ARG A 47 -1.83 5.16 -15.47
C ARG A 47 -2.80 3.97 -15.52
N GLU A 48 -2.49 3.03 -16.40
CA GLU A 48 -3.07 1.68 -16.34
C GLU A 48 -2.46 0.93 -15.13
N ILE A 49 -3.31 0.52 -14.20
CA ILE A 49 -2.87 -0.09 -12.94
C ILE A 49 -2.62 -1.58 -13.12
N PHE A 50 -3.67 -2.39 -13.31
CA PHE A 50 -3.55 -3.83 -13.46
C PHE A 50 -3.31 -4.19 -14.92
N GLY A 51 -2.28 -5.00 -15.20
CA GLY A 51 -1.78 -5.25 -16.56
C GLY A 51 -0.73 -4.24 -17.04
N GLY A 52 -0.67 -3.06 -16.41
CA GLY A 52 0.34 -2.03 -16.66
C GLY A 52 1.34 -1.92 -15.51
N LEU A 53 1.09 -1.00 -14.57
CA LEU A 53 1.97 -0.75 -13.42
C LEU A 53 2.14 -1.97 -12.50
N VAL A 54 1.08 -2.75 -12.34
CA VAL A 54 1.03 -4.01 -11.62
C VAL A 54 0.78 -5.11 -12.65
N PRO A 55 1.84 -5.81 -13.10
CA PRO A 55 1.70 -6.87 -14.09
C PRO A 55 0.83 -8.03 -13.59
N TYR A 56 0.04 -8.62 -14.47
CA TYR A 56 -0.67 -9.87 -14.18
C TYR A 56 0.30 -11.04 -14.07
N GLY A 57 -0.02 -12.00 -13.21
CA GLY A 57 0.79 -13.20 -12.98
C GLY A 57 2.07 -12.95 -12.15
N GLU A 58 2.34 -11.71 -11.76
CA GLU A 58 3.49 -11.36 -10.93
C GLU A 58 3.10 -11.03 -9.50
N VAL A 59 4.01 -11.33 -8.58
CA VAL A 59 3.85 -10.98 -7.17
C VAL A 59 3.94 -9.46 -6.99
N TRP A 60 2.96 -8.92 -6.28
CA TRP A 60 2.89 -7.53 -5.91
C TRP A 60 2.85 -7.38 -4.40
N ARG A 61 3.57 -6.39 -3.89
CA ARG A 61 3.61 -6.01 -2.47
C ARG A 61 2.32 -5.37 -1.93
N THR A 62 1.27 -5.32 -2.75
CA THR A 62 -0.05 -4.78 -2.40
C THR A 62 0.03 -3.35 -1.86
N GLY A 63 0.75 -2.48 -2.59
CA GLY A 63 1.05 -1.10 -2.20
C GLY A 63 2.29 -0.55 -2.91
N ALA A 64 2.88 0.51 -2.35
CA ALA A 64 4.15 1.08 -2.82
C ALA A 64 5.20 1.26 -1.71
N ASN A 65 6.49 1.36 -2.12
CA ASN A 65 7.67 1.40 -1.26
C ASN A 65 7.88 0.10 -0.45
N ASN A 66 7.78 0.16 0.88
CA ASN A 66 7.79 -1.02 1.75
C ASN A 66 6.58 -1.91 1.42
N ALA A 67 6.76 -3.22 1.57
CA ALA A 67 5.65 -4.15 1.44
C ALA A 67 4.60 -3.90 2.53
N THR A 68 3.34 -4.15 2.19
CA THR A 68 2.22 -3.96 3.11
C THR A 68 2.32 -4.95 4.25
N GLU A 69 2.09 -4.48 5.47
CA GLU A 69 2.14 -5.29 6.69
C GLU A 69 0.75 -5.39 7.30
N LEU A 70 0.29 -6.62 7.55
CA LEU A 70 -0.99 -6.94 8.17
C LEU A 70 -0.70 -7.58 9.54
N THR A 71 -1.31 -7.03 10.59
CA THR A 71 -1.12 -7.47 11.98
C THR A 71 -2.42 -7.98 12.55
N LEU A 72 -2.40 -9.20 13.10
CA LEU A 72 -3.49 -9.78 13.89
C LEU A 72 -3.12 -9.70 15.38
N SER A 73 -4.02 -9.18 16.21
CA SER A 73 -3.82 -9.08 17.67
C SER A 73 -4.05 -10.40 18.41
N LYS A 74 -4.81 -11.32 17.82
CA LYS A 74 -5.09 -12.68 18.29
C LYS A 74 -5.15 -13.65 17.10
N ASP A 75 -5.12 -14.94 17.39
CA ASP A 75 -5.34 -15.96 16.35
C ASP A 75 -6.69 -15.73 15.65
N GLY A 76 -6.72 -15.92 14.34
CA GLY A 76 -7.92 -15.70 13.54
C GLY A 76 -7.85 -16.45 12.20
N LYS A 77 -8.67 -16.04 11.25
CA LYS A 77 -8.61 -16.49 9.86
C LYS A 77 -8.58 -15.33 8.90
N VAL A 78 -7.82 -15.49 7.82
CA VAL A 78 -7.77 -14.56 6.70
C VAL A 78 -8.14 -15.33 5.44
N GLY A 79 -9.26 -14.95 4.81
CA GLY A 79 -9.81 -15.66 3.64
C GLY A 79 -9.99 -17.16 3.87
N GLY A 80 -10.39 -17.57 5.07
CA GLY A 80 -10.60 -18.97 5.46
C GLY A 80 -9.34 -19.72 5.92
N VAL A 81 -8.14 -19.15 5.80
CA VAL A 81 -6.88 -19.75 6.28
C VAL A 81 -6.68 -19.39 7.74
N ASN A 82 -6.38 -20.36 8.61
CA ASN A 82 -6.03 -20.09 10.01
C ASN A 82 -4.67 -19.38 10.11
N VAL A 83 -4.64 -18.26 10.82
CA VAL A 83 -3.45 -17.41 10.98
C VAL A 83 -3.24 -17.13 12.47
N LYS A 84 -2.01 -17.32 12.94
CA LYS A 84 -1.64 -17.00 14.33
C LYS A 84 -1.50 -15.50 14.53
N ALA A 85 -1.74 -15.03 15.74
CA ALA A 85 -1.44 -13.64 16.12
C ALA A 85 -0.02 -13.27 15.71
N GLY A 86 0.16 -12.06 15.17
CA GLY A 86 1.44 -11.60 14.65
C GLY A 86 1.31 -10.68 13.44
N THR A 87 2.45 -10.23 12.94
CA THR A 87 2.56 -9.37 11.76
C THR A 87 3.08 -10.18 10.58
N TYR A 88 2.45 -9.98 9.43
CA TYR A 88 2.76 -10.66 8.18
C TYR A 88 2.89 -9.63 7.06
N THR A 89 3.76 -9.90 6.10
CA THR A 89 3.77 -9.18 4.84
C THR A 89 2.62 -9.67 3.96
N LEU A 90 1.85 -8.74 3.39
CA LEU A 90 0.73 -9.00 2.49
C LEU A 90 1.18 -8.83 1.03
N PHE A 91 1.28 -9.96 0.32
CA PHE A 91 1.45 -9.98 -1.13
C PHE A 91 0.15 -10.36 -1.84
N THR A 92 0.06 -9.98 -3.12
CA THR A 92 -1.01 -10.38 -4.02
C THR A 92 -0.43 -10.78 -5.37
N ILE A 93 -1.11 -11.69 -6.08
CA ILE A 93 -0.83 -12.01 -7.48
C ILE A 93 -2.12 -11.74 -8.27
N PRO A 94 -2.23 -10.57 -8.92
CA PRO A 94 -3.34 -10.27 -9.82
C PRO A 94 -3.34 -11.19 -11.04
N GLN A 95 -4.52 -11.55 -11.53
CA GLN A 95 -4.72 -12.27 -12.79
C GLN A 95 -5.71 -11.51 -13.66
N GLU A 96 -5.54 -11.60 -14.98
CA GLU A 96 -6.38 -10.90 -15.97
C GLU A 96 -7.84 -11.36 -15.91
N ASP A 97 -8.08 -12.63 -15.58
CA ASP A 97 -9.41 -13.21 -15.42
C ASP A 97 -10.10 -12.86 -14.08
N GLY A 98 -9.43 -12.07 -13.23
CA GLY A 98 -9.92 -11.66 -11.92
C GLY A 98 -9.71 -12.67 -10.79
N ASN A 99 -9.10 -13.83 -11.04
CA ASN A 99 -8.78 -14.82 -10.00
C ASN A 99 -7.45 -14.48 -9.31
N TRP A 100 -7.50 -13.63 -8.29
CA TRP A 100 -6.33 -13.20 -7.57
C TRP A 100 -5.90 -14.21 -6.52
N THR A 101 -4.60 -14.17 -6.20
CA THR A 101 -4.06 -14.85 -5.02
C THR A 101 -3.65 -13.83 -3.98
N VAL A 102 -4.06 -14.02 -2.74
CA VAL A 102 -3.63 -13.26 -1.56
C VAL A 102 -2.66 -14.13 -0.76
N ILE A 103 -1.56 -13.55 -0.31
CA ILE A 103 -0.46 -14.28 0.33
C ILE A 103 -0.05 -13.54 1.59
N LEU A 104 0.06 -14.28 2.70
CA LEU A 104 0.68 -13.81 3.93
C LEU A 104 2.03 -14.50 4.10
N ASN A 105 3.06 -13.72 4.40
CA ASN A 105 4.42 -14.22 4.64
C ASN A 105 4.96 -13.65 5.97
N PRO A 106 5.55 -14.47 6.85
CA PRO A 106 6.06 -14.00 8.16
C PRO A 106 7.34 -13.16 8.05
N THR A 107 8.00 -13.12 6.89
CA THR A 107 9.21 -12.32 6.70
C THR A 107 8.84 -10.86 6.45
N LEU A 108 9.28 -9.97 7.34
CA LEU A 108 8.97 -8.53 7.31
C LEU A 108 10.07 -7.72 6.62
N GLY A 109 9.84 -6.40 6.49
CA GLY A 109 10.86 -5.43 6.06
C GLY A 109 11.23 -5.50 4.58
N GLN A 110 10.38 -6.11 3.75
CA GLN A 110 10.62 -6.20 2.31
C GLN A 110 10.44 -4.83 1.64
N TRP A 111 11.43 -4.43 0.84
CA TRP A 111 11.28 -3.31 -0.09
C TRP A 111 10.81 -3.83 -1.44
N GLY A 112 9.70 -3.32 -1.97
CA GLY A 112 9.18 -3.86 -3.22
C GLY A 112 8.66 -5.29 -3.05
N ALA A 113 8.74 -6.07 -4.12
CA ALA A 113 8.62 -7.53 -4.10
C ALA A 113 9.92 -8.23 -4.56
N TYR A 114 11.03 -7.48 -4.68
CA TYR A 114 12.30 -7.98 -5.23
C TYR A 114 12.92 -9.12 -4.40
N GLY A 115 12.70 -9.09 -3.08
CA GLY A 115 13.16 -10.13 -2.16
C GLY A 115 12.26 -11.36 -2.09
N TYR A 116 11.06 -11.30 -2.69
CA TYR A 116 10.02 -12.32 -2.49
C TYR A 116 10.49 -13.74 -2.85
N ALA A 117 11.21 -13.90 -3.95
CA ALA A 117 11.69 -15.21 -4.41
C ALA A 117 12.55 -15.96 -3.37
N LYS A 118 13.20 -15.24 -2.44
CA LYS A 118 14.03 -15.82 -1.37
C LYS A 118 13.24 -16.22 -0.13
N ILE A 119 12.00 -15.74 0.00
CA ILE A 119 11.17 -15.90 1.21
C ILE A 119 9.87 -16.67 0.95
N LYS A 120 9.54 -16.94 -0.32
CA LYS A 120 8.28 -17.59 -0.74
C LYS A 120 8.03 -18.95 -0.09
N ASP A 121 9.08 -19.67 0.31
CA ASP A 121 8.94 -20.99 0.95
C ASP A 121 8.33 -20.88 2.36
N ALA A 122 8.29 -19.68 2.94
CA ALA A 122 7.64 -19.37 4.22
C ALA A 122 6.19 -18.86 4.06
N ASP A 123 5.65 -18.81 2.85
CA ASP A 123 4.26 -18.39 2.62
C ASP A 123 3.29 -19.26 3.44
N LEU A 124 2.30 -18.60 4.04
CA LEU A 124 1.10 -19.29 4.50
C LEU A 124 0.30 -19.83 3.29
N PRO A 125 -0.66 -20.75 3.51
CA PRO A 125 -1.52 -21.22 2.44
C PRO A 125 -2.11 -20.06 1.62
N HIS A 126 -1.98 -20.16 0.30
CA HIS A 126 -2.43 -19.14 -0.63
C HIS A 126 -3.95 -18.99 -0.59
N ILE A 127 -4.42 -17.75 -0.47
CA ILE A 127 -5.83 -17.41 -0.31
C ILE A 127 -6.39 -17.02 -1.67
N PRO A 128 -7.31 -17.80 -2.27
CA PRO A 128 -7.97 -17.37 -3.50
C PRO A 128 -8.91 -16.20 -3.21
N ALA A 129 -8.87 -15.18 -4.05
CA ALA A 129 -9.75 -14.04 -3.96
C ALA A 129 -10.23 -13.62 -5.35
N LYS A 130 -11.44 -13.05 -5.44
CA LYS A 130 -11.99 -12.59 -6.72
C LYS A 130 -11.98 -11.07 -6.78
N ALA A 131 -11.39 -10.55 -7.84
CA ALA A 131 -11.50 -9.15 -8.19
C ALA A 131 -12.91 -8.83 -8.70
N SER A 132 -13.37 -7.61 -8.42
CA SER A 132 -14.64 -7.08 -8.88
C SER A 132 -14.52 -5.57 -9.12
N ALA A 133 -15.47 -5.01 -9.86
CA ALA A 133 -15.45 -3.59 -10.15
C ALA A 133 -15.77 -2.73 -8.92
N THR A 134 -15.12 -1.57 -8.79
CA THR A 134 -15.52 -0.50 -7.87
C THR A 134 -16.64 0.34 -8.49
N ASN A 135 -17.34 1.12 -7.66
CA ASN A 135 -18.30 2.12 -8.15
C ASN A 135 -17.56 3.41 -8.54
N GLY A 136 -16.86 3.35 -9.68
CA GLY A 136 -16.02 4.43 -10.18
C GLY A 136 -14.54 4.30 -9.80
N THR A 137 -13.71 5.14 -10.42
CA THR A 137 -12.25 5.08 -10.28
C THR A 137 -11.78 5.49 -8.89
N VAL A 138 -11.08 4.58 -8.23
CA VAL A 138 -10.33 4.81 -6.99
C VAL A 138 -8.95 5.37 -7.34
N GLU A 139 -8.81 6.69 -7.24
CA GLU A 139 -7.56 7.37 -7.60
C GLU A 139 -6.40 7.01 -6.66
N LEU A 140 -6.66 6.87 -5.35
CA LEU A 140 -5.64 6.58 -4.36
C LEU A 140 -5.77 5.14 -3.88
N PHE A 141 -4.72 4.32 -4.04
CA PHE A 141 -4.69 2.96 -3.53
C PHE A 141 -5.11 2.94 -2.06
N SER A 142 -6.13 2.14 -1.75
CA SER A 142 -6.77 2.15 -0.45
C SER A 142 -6.99 0.72 0.04
N ILE A 143 -6.60 0.49 1.29
CA ILE A 143 -7.02 -0.66 2.09
C ILE A 143 -7.89 -0.11 3.22
N TYR A 144 -9.05 -0.73 3.45
CA TYR A 144 -9.99 -0.35 4.48
C TYR A 144 -10.86 -1.56 4.87
N PHE A 145 -11.68 -1.41 5.92
CA PHE A 145 -12.54 -2.48 6.42
C PHE A 145 -14.02 -2.16 6.24
N GLU A 146 -14.79 -3.12 5.72
CA GLU A 146 -16.25 -3.10 5.70
C GLU A 146 -16.74 -4.23 6.62
N GLY A 147 -17.05 -3.89 7.88
CA GLY A 147 -17.27 -4.92 8.91
C GLY A 147 -15.99 -5.71 9.17
N SER A 148 -16.05 -7.03 9.01
CA SER A 148 -14.92 -7.96 9.14
C SER A 148 -14.09 -8.11 7.85
N ASP A 149 -14.54 -7.51 6.74
CA ASP A 149 -13.94 -7.73 5.45
C ASP A 149 -12.88 -6.68 5.15
N MET A 150 -11.66 -7.14 4.87
CA MET A 150 -10.59 -6.27 4.35
C MET A 150 -10.82 -6.04 2.85
N VAL A 151 -10.99 -4.78 2.46
CA VAL A 151 -11.16 -4.36 1.08
C VAL A 151 -9.88 -3.71 0.57
N ILE A 152 -9.33 -4.24 -0.52
CA ILE A 152 -8.18 -3.69 -1.25
C ILE A 152 -8.73 -3.09 -2.55
N ALA A 153 -8.59 -1.78 -2.76
CA ALA A 153 -9.17 -1.10 -3.91
C ALA A 153 -8.19 -0.13 -4.59
N TRP A 154 -8.14 -0.20 -5.92
CA TRP A 154 -7.41 0.76 -6.76
C TRP A 154 -7.96 0.77 -8.18
N ASP A 155 -7.94 1.94 -8.81
CA ASP A 155 -8.56 2.13 -10.11
C ASP A 155 -10.03 1.68 -10.09
N ASP A 156 -10.48 0.92 -11.07
CA ASP A 156 -11.81 0.35 -11.16
C ASP A 156 -11.92 -1.04 -10.51
N THR A 157 -10.90 -1.48 -9.77
CA THR A 157 -10.80 -2.85 -9.26
C THR A 157 -10.74 -2.90 -7.74
N LYS A 158 -11.47 -3.85 -7.15
CA LYS A 158 -11.38 -4.20 -5.72
C LYS A 158 -11.34 -5.71 -5.49
N VAL A 159 -10.69 -6.09 -4.40
CA VAL A 159 -10.66 -7.45 -3.86
C VAL A 159 -11.12 -7.40 -2.41
N VAL A 160 -11.96 -8.34 -2.01
CA VAL A 160 -12.49 -8.47 -0.64
C VAL A 160 -11.92 -9.74 -0.02
N VAL A 161 -11.34 -9.61 1.18
CA VAL A 161 -10.75 -10.72 1.94
C VAL A 161 -11.42 -10.76 3.32
N PRO A 162 -12.27 -11.75 3.60
CA PRO A 162 -12.89 -11.88 4.92
C PRO A 162 -11.85 -12.14 6.01
N ILE A 163 -11.99 -11.47 7.16
CA ILE A 163 -11.14 -11.69 8.33
C ILE A 163 -12.00 -12.09 9.54
N GLU A 164 -11.79 -13.29 10.07
CA GLU A 164 -12.46 -13.78 11.28
C GLU A 164 -11.49 -13.69 12.46
N MET A 165 -11.86 -12.99 13.53
CA MET A 165 -10.98 -12.74 14.68
C MET A 165 -11.46 -13.43 15.94
#